data_AF-A0A800M720-F1
#
_entry.id   AF-A0A800M720-F1
#
_cell.length_a   1.000
_cell.length_b   1.000
_cell.length_c   1.000
_cell.angle_alpha   90.00
_cell.angle_beta   90.00
_cell.angle_gamma   90.00
#
_symmetry.space_group_name_H-M   'P 1'
#
loop_
_entity.id
_entity.type
_entity.pdbx_description
1 polymer ?
#
loop_
_entity_poly.entity_id
_entity_poly.type
_entity_poly.pdbx_seq_one_letter_code
_entity_poly.pdbx_strand_id
1 'polypeptide(L)'
;GRTDSGVHALNFTANFTAIAENFKTAEKWRVALNAVLPPDIVVKYAQTVAEDFHARHSAVGKRYRYLISNLPYKPPFSLNQSW
;
A
#
# COMPACT_ATOMS: atom_id res chain seq x y z
N GLY A 1 -0.68 -0.59 -8.85
CA GLY A 1 0.18 -1.56 -9.60
C GLY A 1 -0.39 -2.96 -9.46
N ARG A 2 0.37 -4.03 -9.72
CA ARG A 2 0.03 -5.41 -9.36
C ARG A 2 1.27 -6.05 -8.71
N THR A 3 1.07 -6.79 -7.63
CA THR A 3 2.07 -7.65 -6.99
C THR A 3 1.64 -9.11 -7.16
N ASP A 4 2.59 -10.03 -7.20
CA ASP A 4 2.30 -11.46 -7.21
C ASP A 4 2.10 -11.99 -5.78
N SER A 5 1.51 -13.18 -5.66
CA SER A 5 1.26 -13.82 -4.36
C SER A 5 2.55 -13.93 -3.53
N GLY A 6 2.48 -13.51 -2.27
CA GLY A 6 3.62 -13.50 -1.33
C GLY A 6 4.52 -12.27 -1.41
N VAL A 7 4.29 -11.34 -2.36
CA VAL A 7 5.07 -10.09 -2.47
C VAL A 7 4.45 -8.99 -1.62
N HIS A 8 5.27 -8.37 -0.77
CA HIS A 8 4.90 -7.24 0.09
C HIS A 8 4.98 -5.90 -0.64
N ALA A 9 4.30 -4.88 -0.11
CA ALA A 9 4.40 -3.52 -0.62
C ALA A 9 4.56 -2.50 0.52
N LEU A 10 5.68 -1.75 0.51
CA LEU A 10 5.91 -0.69 1.47
C LEU A 10 5.06 0.56 1.18
N ASN A 11 4.87 0.90 -0.09
CA ASN A 11 4.15 2.11 -0.53
C ASN A 11 3.33 1.80 -1.79
N PHE A 12 2.32 0.93 -1.67
CA PHE A 12 1.40 0.67 -2.78
C PHE A 12 0.45 1.85 -2.95
N THR A 13 0.44 2.46 -4.14
CA THR A 13 -0.48 3.56 -4.48
C THR A 13 -1.67 3.03 -5.27
N ALA A 14 -2.87 3.43 -4.86
CA ALA A 14 -4.14 3.20 -5.54
C ALA A 14 -4.94 4.51 -5.60
N ASN A 15 -5.81 4.64 -6.60
CA ASN A 15 -6.77 5.73 -6.71
C ASN A 15 -8.16 5.14 -6.96
N PHE A 16 -9.18 5.87 -6.51
CA PHE A 16 -10.58 5.54 -6.73
C PHE A 16 -11.40 6.82 -6.73
N THR A 17 -12.56 6.78 -7.36
CA THR A 17 -13.54 7.87 -7.32
C THR A 17 -14.50 7.63 -6.16
N ALA A 18 -14.72 8.65 -5.34
CA ALA A 18 -15.63 8.60 -4.21
C ALA A 18 -16.84 9.51 -4.43
N ILE A 19 -18.05 8.98 -4.25
CA ILE A 19 -19.32 9.73 -4.42
C ILE A 19 -19.92 10.11 -3.05
N ALA A 20 -19.23 9.80 -1.94
CA ALA A 20 -19.77 9.97 -0.60
C ALA A 20 -19.72 11.43 -0.10
N GLU A 21 -20.88 12.07 -0.03
CA GLU A 21 -21.05 13.47 0.42
C GLU A 21 -20.54 13.73 1.85
N ASN A 22 -20.57 12.70 2.71
CA ASN A 22 -20.15 12.80 4.12
C ASN A 22 -18.62 12.64 4.33
N PHE A 23 -17.89 12.20 3.29
CA PHE A 23 -16.43 11.97 3.32
C PHE A 23 -15.68 13.04 2.54
N LYS A 24 -15.80 14.29 3.00
CA LYS A 24 -15.24 15.48 2.33
C LYS A 24 -13.72 15.63 2.42
N THR A 25 -13.03 14.86 3.26
CA THR A 25 -11.58 14.94 3.41
C THR A 25 -10.93 13.59 3.18
N ALA A 26 -9.76 13.59 2.56
CA ALA A 26 -8.99 12.38 2.33
C ALA A 26 -8.64 11.66 3.65
N GLU A 27 -8.41 12.41 4.72
CA GLU A 27 -8.10 11.85 6.04
C GLU A 27 -9.23 10.99 6.63
N LYS A 28 -10.49 11.37 6.39
CA LYS A 28 -11.64 10.53 6.81
C LYS A 28 -11.59 9.16 6.13
N TRP A 29 -11.21 9.10 4.85
CA TRP A 29 -11.03 7.82 4.14
C TRP A 29 -9.92 6.99 4.76
N ARG A 30 -8.77 7.59 5.11
CA ARG A 30 -7.67 6.89 5.77
C ARG A 30 -8.15 6.22 7.07
N VAL A 31 -8.85 6.97 7.92
CA VAL A 31 -9.37 6.46 9.19
C VAL A 31 -10.40 5.36 8.97
N ALA A 32 -11.40 5.59 8.10
CA ALA A 32 -12.47 4.62 7.87
C ALA A 32 -11.98 3.32 7.22
N LEU A 33 -11.06 3.41 6.24
CA LEU A 33 -10.47 2.23 5.61
C LEU A 33 -9.67 1.42 6.63
N ASN A 34 -8.82 2.06 7.43
CA ASN A 34 -8.06 1.35 8.46
C ASN A 34 -8.92 0.72 9.56
N ALA A 35 -10.16 1.18 9.75
CA ALA A 35 -11.09 0.56 10.71
C ALA A 35 -11.70 -0.76 10.22
N VAL A 36 -11.68 -1.01 8.90
CA VAL A 36 -12.33 -2.19 8.28
C VAL A 36 -11.36 -3.11 7.53
N LEU A 37 -10.15 -2.63 7.24
CA LEU A 37 -9.10 -3.41 6.59
C LEU A 37 -8.57 -4.51 7.53
N PRO A 38 -8.11 -5.64 6.96
CA PRO A 38 -7.44 -6.67 7.74
C PRO A 38 -6.12 -6.14 8.34
N PRO A 39 -5.60 -6.76 9.41
CA PRO A 39 -4.45 -6.24 10.15
C PRO A 39 -3.14 -6.20 9.35
N ASP A 40 -3.07 -6.89 8.21
CA ASP A 40 -1.93 -6.92 7.31
C ASP A 40 -1.98 -5.85 6.20
N ILE A 41 -3.03 -5.03 6.15
CA ILE A 41 -3.18 -3.92 5.19
C ILE A 41 -3.43 -2.61 5.94
N VAL A 42 -2.62 -1.59 5.63
CA VAL A 42 -2.73 -0.26 6.24
C VAL A 42 -2.64 0.86 5.20
N VAL A 43 -3.57 1.82 5.29
CA VAL A 43 -3.52 3.10 4.58
C VAL A 43 -2.69 4.07 5.38
N LYS A 44 -1.48 4.39 4.89
CA LYS A 44 -0.54 5.30 5.56
C LYS A 44 -0.94 6.77 5.44
N TYR A 45 -1.48 7.16 4.29
CA TYR A 45 -1.97 8.50 4.00
C TYR A 45 -3.00 8.43 2.87
N ALA A 46 -3.82 9.48 2.75
CA ALA A 46 -4.75 9.66 1.66
C ALA A 46 -4.71 11.14 1.23
N GLN A 47 -4.91 11.40 -0.06
CA GLN A 47 -4.94 12.76 -0.60
C GLN A 47 -5.96 12.85 -1.75
N THR A 48 -6.57 14.02 -1.90
CA THR A 48 -7.30 14.37 -3.13
C THR A 48 -6.28 14.65 -4.23
N VAL A 49 -6.56 14.14 -5.43
CA VAL A 49 -5.71 14.27 -6.62
C VAL A 49 -6.52 14.88 -7.75
N ALA A 50 -5.84 15.33 -8.81
CA ALA A 50 -6.50 15.80 -10.03
C ALA A 50 -7.31 14.67 -10.69
N GLU A 51 -8.36 15.03 -11.43
CA GLU A 51 -9.26 14.06 -12.07
C GLU A 51 -8.58 13.18 -13.12
N ASP A 52 -7.49 13.68 -13.72
CA ASP A 52 -6.67 12.97 -14.70
C ASP A 52 -5.59 12.06 -14.07
N PHE A 53 -5.45 12.07 -12.73
CA PHE A 53 -4.50 11.22 -12.05
C PHE A 53 -4.93 9.75 -12.12
N HIS A 54 -3.99 8.89 -12.51
CA HIS A 54 -4.17 7.44 -12.50
C HIS A 54 -2.95 6.75 -11.90
N ALA A 55 -3.10 6.06 -10.76
CA ALA A 55 -2.00 5.50 -9.97
C ALA A 55 -1.08 4.55 -10.75
N ARG A 56 -1.59 3.91 -11.81
CA ARG A 56 -0.79 3.10 -12.74
C ARG A 56 -0.08 3.89 -13.85
N HIS A 57 -0.74 4.89 -14.43
CA HIS A 57 -0.30 5.53 -15.67
C HIS A 57 0.45 6.84 -15.43
N SER A 58 0.13 7.55 -14.35
CA SER A 58 0.86 8.73 -13.88
C SER A 58 2.16 8.38 -13.15
N ALA A 59 2.43 7.10 -12.88
CA ALA A 59 3.64 6.66 -12.20
C ALA A 59 4.85 6.70 -13.16
N VAL A 60 5.92 7.40 -12.75
CA VAL A 60 7.18 7.51 -13.53
C VAL A 60 8.10 6.29 -13.40
N GLY A 61 7.86 5.44 -12.42
CA GLY A 61 8.69 4.27 -12.15
C GLY A 61 8.22 3.48 -10.95
N LYS A 62 8.88 2.34 -10.71
CA LYS A 62 8.65 1.47 -9.55
C LYS A 62 9.98 1.11 -8.92
N ARG A 63 10.00 0.98 -7.60
CA ARG A 63 11.17 0.53 -6.85
C ARG A 63 10.83 -0.76 -6.12
N TYR A 64 11.65 -1.78 -6.34
CA TYR A 64 11.58 -3.06 -5.67
C TYR A 64 12.73 -3.20 -4.67
N ARG A 65 12.50 -3.94 -3.58
CA ARG A 65 13.51 -4.27 -2.57
C ARG A 65 13.40 -5.77 -2.30
N TYR A 66 14.52 -6.47 -2.45
CA TYR A 66 14.66 -7.86 -2.02
C TYR A 66 15.45 -7.89 -0.72
N LEU A 67 14.99 -8.69 0.24
CA LEU A 67 15.70 -8.94 1.49
C LEU A 67 16.17 -10.40 1.47
N ILE A 68 17.46 -10.60 1.71
CA ILE A 68 18.09 -11.93 1.77
C ILE A 68 18.76 -12.06 3.14
N SER A 69 18.40 -13.09 3.88
CA SER A 69 18.96 -13.42 5.18
C SER A 69 20.10 -14.43 5.01
N ASN A 70 21.33 -13.98 5.18
CA ASN A 70 22.52 -14.84 5.13
C ASN A 70 22.92 -15.39 6.51
N LEU A 71 21.97 -15.49 7.43
CA LEU A 71 22.21 -16.05 8.78
C LEU A 71 22.20 -17.58 8.72
N PRO A 72 22.98 -18.26 9.58
CA PRO A 72 23.00 -19.73 9.63
C PRO A 72 21.73 -20.33 10.26
N TYR A 73 20.77 -19.50 10.66
CA TYR A 73 19.49 -19.88 11.25
C TYR A 73 18.37 -18.99 10.70
N LYS A 74 17.11 -19.42 10.85
CA LYS A 74 15.95 -18.65 10.39
C LYS A 74 15.71 -17.44 11.31
N PRO A 75 15.72 -16.20 10.79
CA PRO A 75 15.43 -15.01 11.60
C PRO A 75 13.93 -14.94 11.95
N PRO A 76 13.52 -14.93 13.23
CA PRO A 76 12.11 -14.94 13.62
C PRO A 76 11.36 -13.65 13.23
N PHE A 77 12.06 -12.51 13.14
CA PHE A 77 11.44 -11.20 12.90
C PHE A 77 11.29 -10.83 11.41
N SER A 78 11.97 -11.54 10.51
CA SER A 78 11.82 -11.36 9.07
C SER A 78 11.26 -12.60 8.38
N LEU A 79 10.60 -13.48 9.16
CA LEU A 79 9.82 -14.58 8.62
C LEU A 79 8.83 -14.03 7.58
N ASN A 80 8.79 -14.68 6.42
CA ASN A 80 8.00 -14.30 5.25
C ASN A 80 8.36 -12.95 4.61
N GLN A 81 9.42 -12.25 5.05
CA GLN A 81 9.86 -10.97 4.48
C GLN A 81 11.24 -11.05 3.80
N SER A 82 12.08 -12.00 4.24
CA SER A 82 13.38 -12.28 3.65
C SER A 82 13.43 -13.69 3.09
N TRP A 83 14.20 -13.87 2.02
CA TRP A 83 14.64 -15.20 1.58
C TRP A 83 15.73 -15.74 2.50
#